data_AF-A0A6P7HCB1-F1
#
_entry.id   AF-A0A6P7HCB1-F1
#
_cell.length_a   1.000
_cell.length_b   1.000
_cell.length_c   1.000
_cell.angle_alpha   90.00
_cell.angle_beta   90.00
_cell.angle_gamma   90.00
#
_symmetry.space_group_name_H-M   'P 1'
#
loop_
_entity.id
_entity.type
_entity.pdbx_description
1 polymer ?
#
loop_
_entity_poly.entity_id
_entity_poly.type
_entity_poly.pdbx_seq_one_letter_code
_entity_poly.pdbx_strand_id
1 'polypeptide(L)'
;MAEKFDLKTAGSLIPHIGSTEESIKAFTDAIELYNEFLDELGKKQLITYVLKAKLTQSAKLRLIGPYGMIGELIADIKEKMTVKQSVPVLSAEINSAKQANRSIEKFGRNLEELMAKLTIAQANGNSGSEEVLAGLWLSLRLHKPMATMKKLKQY
;
A
#
# COMPACT_ATOMS: atom_id res chain seq x y z
N MET A 1 -18.21 9.16 -22.23
CA MET A 1 -18.31 10.63 -22.16
C MET A 1 -17.33 11.05 -21.09
N ALA A 2 -16.29 11.81 -21.43
CA ALA A 2 -15.34 12.30 -20.44
C ALA A 2 -15.94 13.51 -19.73
N GLU A 3 -15.89 13.55 -18.40
CA GLU A 3 -16.44 14.64 -17.60
C GLU A 3 -15.42 15.75 -17.41
N LYS A 4 -15.92 16.99 -17.30
CA LYS A 4 -15.10 18.14 -16.93
C LYS A 4 -14.78 18.08 -15.43
N PHE A 5 -13.63 18.63 -15.05
CA PHE A 5 -13.23 18.72 -13.66
C PHE A 5 -14.23 19.51 -12.82
N ASP A 6 -14.70 18.89 -11.73
CA ASP A 6 -15.57 19.49 -10.72
C ASP A 6 -14.85 19.56 -9.38
N LEU A 7 -14.65 20.79 -8.91
CA LEU A 7 -13.95 21.09 -7.67
C LEU A 7 -14.70 20.58 -6.43
N LYS A 8 -16.03 20.46 -6.49
CA LYS A 8 -16.83 19.90 -5.38
C LYS A 8 -16.59 18.40 -5.25
N THR A 9 -16.65 17.68 -6.35
CA THR A 9 -16.39 16.24 -6.42
C THR A 9 -14.95 15.92 -6.03
N ALA A 10 -13.98 16.67 -6.55
CA ALA A 10 -12.58 16.56 -6.15
C ALA A 10 -12.36 16.89 -4.65
N GLY A 11 -13.16 17.81 -4.11
CA GLY A 11 -13.17 18.19 -2.69
C GLY A 11 -13.56 17.05 -1.76
N SER A 12 -14.64 16.34 -2.10
CA SER A 12 -15.18 15.23 -1.31
C SER A 12 -14.42 13.92 -1.51
N LEU A 13 -13.93 13.66 -2.72
CA LEU A 13 -13.33 12.38 -3.08
C LEU A 13 -11.86 12.29 -2.66
N ILE A 14 -11.10 13.38 -2.84
CA ILE A 14 -9.66 13.37 -2.61
C ILE A 14 -9.38 13.88 -1.18
N PRO A 15 -8.90 13.01 -0.27
CA PRO A 15 -8.54 13.44 1.08
C PRO A 15 -7.32 14.34 1.07
N HIS A 16 -6.99 14.99 2.19
CA HIS A 16 -5.67 15.63 2.33
C HIS A 16 -4.59 14.57 2.47
N ILE A 17 -3.40 14.84 1.93
CA ILE A 17 -2.29 13.89 2.08
C ILE A 17 -1.88 13.82 3.55
N GLY A 18 -1.92 12.60 4.10
CA GLY A 18 -1.44 12.33 5.45
C GLY A 18 0.05 11.97 5.48
N SER A 19 0.53 11.58 6.65
CA SER A 19 1.91 11.12 6.86
C SER A 19 2.04 9.60 6.97
N THR A 20 0.94 8.86 6.92
CA THR A 20 0.93 7.39 6.99
C THR A 20 0.88 6.78 5.59
N GLU A 21 1.49 5.60 5.43
CA GLU A 21 1.48 4.88 4.15
C GLU A 21 0.06 4.60 3.64
N GLU A 22 -0.85 4.21 4.54
CA GLU A 22 -2.27 4.00 4.25
C GLU A 22 -2.94 5.27 3.72
N SER A 23 -2.66 6.42 4.31
CA SER A 23 -3.21 7.70 3.87
C SER A 23 -2.65 8.12 2.51
N ILE A 24 -1.38 7.84 2.24
CA ILE A 24 -0.74 8.12 0.96
C ILE A 24 -1.32 7.22 -0.13
N LYS A 25 -1.53 5.93 0.18
CA LYS A 25 -2.16 4.97 -0.73
C LYS A 25 -3.59 5.38 -1.08
N ALA A 26 -4.43 5.62 -0.06
CA ALA A 26 -5.80 6.09 -0.27
C ALA A 26 -5.87 7.40 -1.05
N PHE A 27 -4.90 8.30 -0.83
CA PHE A 27 -4.78 9.54 -1.58
C PHE A 27 -4.44 9.30 -3.06
N THR A 28 -3.46 8.45 -3.36
CA THR A 28 -3.11 8.10 -4.74
C THR A 28 -4.24 7.37 -5.45
N ASP A 29 -4.91 6.43 -4.78
CA ASP A 29 -6.01 5.66 -5.36
C ASP A 29 -7.19 6.57 -5.71
N ALA A 30 -7.50 7.56 -4.85
CA ALA A 30 -8.54 8.55 -5.12
C ALA A 30 -8.21 9.46 -6.32
N ILE A 31 -6.93 9.84 -6.49
CA ILE A 31 -6.48 10.63 -7.65
C ILE A 31 -6.55 9.80 -8.93
N GLU A 32 -6.11 8.54 -8.87
CA GLU A 32 -6.12 7.61 -10.00
C GLU A 32 -7.55 7.33 -10.47
N LEU A 33 -8.45 7.03 -9.54
CA LEU A 33 -9.88 6.86 -9.82
C LEU A 33 -10.47 8.11 -10.47
N TYR A 34 -10.21 9.30 -9.91
CA TYR A 34 -10.78 10.52 -10.46
C TYR A 34 -10.22 10.87 -11.84
N ASN A 35 -8.96 10.55 -12.10
CA ASN A 35 -8.31 10.74 -13.40
C ASN A 35 -8.97 9.92 -14.52
N GLU A 36 -9.53 8.74 -14.23
CA GLU A 36 -10.20 7.89 -15.24
C GLU A 36 -11.46 8.53 -15.82
N PHE A 37 -12.15 9.37 -15.04
CA PHE A 37 -13.40 10.01 -15.46
C PHE A 37 -13.18 11.36 -16.17
N LEU A 38 -11.96 11.90 -16.15
CA LEU A 38 -11.67 13.25 -16.62
C LEU A 38 -11.18 13.29 -18.07
N ASP A 39 -11.52 14.39 -18.74
CA ASP A 39 -10.93 14.82 -20.00
C ASP A 39 -9.52 15.42 -19.81
N GLU A 40 -8.74 15.50 -20.89
CA GLU A 40 -7.33 15.98 -20.85
C GLU A 40 -7.17 17.36 -20.21
N LEU A 41 -8.17 18.23 -20.36
CA LEU A 41 -8.20 19.55 -19.73
C LEU A 41 -8.51 19.44 -18.23
N GLY A 42 -9.47 18.59 -17.85
CA GLY A 42 -9.79 18.28 -16.45
C GLY A 42 -8.62 17.64 -15.70
N LYS A 43 -7.82 16.79 -16.35
CA LYS A 43 -6.60 16.21 -15.78
C LYS A 43 -5.57 17.27 -15.37
N LYS A 44 -5.35 18.28 -16.22
CA LYS A 44 -4.45 19.42 -15.88
C LYS A 44 -4.97 20.23 -14.69
N GLN A 45 -6.29 20.40 -14.61
CA GLN A 45 -6.93 21.07 -13.48
C GLN A 45 -6.81 20.25 -12.19
N LEU A 46 -6.93 18.92 -12.28
CA LEU A 46 -6.72 17.99 -11.17
C LEU A 46 -5.29 18.06 -10.62
N ILE A 47 -4.27 18.05 -11.48
CA ILE A 47 -2.86 18.24 -11.05
C ILE A 47 -2.72 19.55 -10.27
N THR A 48 -3.24 20.64 -10.83
CA THR A 48 -3.15 21.96 -10.20
C THR A 48 -3.87 21.99 -8.85
N TYR A 49 -5.05 21.37 -8.77
CA TYR A 49 -5.84 21.28 -7.55
C TYR A 49 -5.13 20.46 -6.47
N VAL A 50 -4.61 19.28 -6.80
CA VAL A 50 -3.87 18.44 -5.88
C VAL A 50 -2.66 19.19 -5.32
N LEU A 51 -1.86 19.78 -6.20
CA LEU A 51 -0.65 20.52 -5.83
C LEU A 51 -0.94 21.71 -4.91
N LYS A 52 -2.03 22.44 -5.15
CA LYS A 52 -2.36 23.65 -4.39
C LYS A 52 -3.11 23.36 -3.11
N ALA A 53 -4.16 22.54 -3.17
CA ALA A 53 -5.18 22.43 -2.13
C ALA A 53 -5.03 21.20 -1.21
N LYS A 54 -4.48 20.08 -1.72
CA LYS A 54 -4.51 18.81 -0.99
C LYS A 54 -3.17 18.37 -0.42
N LEU A 55 -2.07 18.94 -0.91
CA LEU A 55 -0.73 18.71 -0.34
C LEU A 55 -0.46 19.58 0.90
N THR A 56 0.16 18.97 1.91
CA THR A 56 0.73 19.68 3.07
C THR A 56 2.01 20.43 2.67
N GLN A 57 2.43 21.42 3.46
CA GLN A 57 3.65 22.19 3.17
C GLN A 57 4.90 21.31 3.13
N SER A 58 4.99 20.29 4.00
CA SER A 58 6.08 19.32 4.00
C SER A 58 6.09 18.45 2.74
N ALA A 59 4.91 18.04 2.24
CA ALA A 59 4.80 17.30 0.99
C ALA A 59 5.25 18.14 -0.22
N LYS A 60 4.85 19.41 -0.27
CA LYS A 60 5.25 20.35 -1.33
C LYS A 60 6.77 20.54 -1.44
N LEU A 61 7.49 20.47 -0.31
CA LEU A 61 8.95 20.58 -0.29
C LEU A 61 9.69 19.32 -0.75
N ARG A 62 9.03 18.14 -0.71
CA ARG A 62 9.62 16.86 -1.11
C ARG A 62 9.43 16.53 -2.59
N LEU A 63 8.38 17.08 -3.18
CA LEU A 63 8.02 16.89 -4.58
C LEU A 63 8.90 17.78 -5.48
N ILE A 64 9.43 17.20 -6.56
CA ILE A 64 10.61 17.77 -7.24
C ILE A 64 10.24 18.68 -8.42
N GLY A 65 9.09 18.48 -9.08
CA GLY A 65 8.93 19.03 -10.42
C GLY A 65 7.54 19.51 -10.84
N PRO A 66 7.47 20.24 -11.96
CA PRO A 66 6.22 20.47 -12.67
C PRO A 66 5.75 19.15 -13.31
N TYR A 67 4.51 18.75 -13.02
CA TYR A 67 3.92 17.52 -13.56
C TYR A 67 3.09 17.82 -14.81
N GLY A 68 3.42 17.16 -15.92
CA GLY A 68 2.66 17.23 -17.16
C GLY A 68 1.52 16.20 -17.17
N MET A 69 1.72 15.08 -16.49
CA MET A 69 0.75 13.98 -16.39
C MET A 69 0.49 13.59 -14.93
N ILE A 70 -0.72 13.10 -14.64
CA ILE A 70 -1.08 12.61 -13.31
C ILE A 70 -0.23 11.40 -12.90
N GLY A 71 0.16 10.55 -13.86
CA GLY A 71 1.05 9.41 -13.60
C GLY A 71 2.41 9.82 -13.04
N GLU A 72 2.98 10.93 -13.52
CA GLU A 72 4.26 11.47 -13.02
C GLU A 72 4.12 11.94 -11.57
N LEU A 73 3.01 12.62 -11.25
CA LEU A 73 2.69 13.07 -9.90
C LEU A 73 2.52 11.88 -8.95
N ILE A 74 1.76 10.85 -9.36
CA ILE A 74 1.53 9.64 -8.55
C ILE A 74 2.85 8.91 -8.30
N ALA A 75 3.70 8.77 -9.32
CA ALA A 75 5.00 8.12 -9.19
C ALA A 75 5.90 8.86 -8.19
N ASP A 76 6.00 10.18 -8.28
CA ASP A 76 6.85 10.98 -7.38
C ASP A 76 6.30 10.99 -5.94
N ILE A 77 4.96 11.02 -5.76
CA ILE A 77 4.35 10.83 -4.43
C ILE A 77 4.72 9.46 -3.85
N LYS A 78 4.56 8.38 -4.63
CA LYS A 78 4.90 7.02 -4.19
C LYS A 78 6.39 6.90 -3.85
N GLU A 79 7.28 7.55 -4.61
CA GLU A 79 8.72 7.47 -4.38
C GLU A 79 9.19 8.30 -3.17
N LYS A 80 8.71 9.54 -3.04
CA LYS A 80 9.23 10.52 -2.05
C LYS A 80 8.47 10.55 -0.75
N MET A 81 7.23 10.07 -0.73
CA MET A 81 6.36 10.13 0.45
C MET A 81 6.17 8.79 1.13
N THR A 82 6.32 7.67 0.42
CA THR A 82 6.27 6.34 1.03
C THR A 82 7.58 6.07 1.76
N VAL A 83 7.50 5.88 3.09
CA VAL A 83 8.66 5.45 3.87
C VAL A 83 8.98 4.01 3.47
N LYS A 84 10.05 3.80 2.70
CA LYS A 84 10.56 2.46 2.43
C LYS A 84 10.95 1.81 3.75
N GLN A 85 10.17 0.85 4.20
CA GLN A 85 10.56 0.03 5.35
C GLN A 85 11.82 -0.75 4.97
N SER A 86 12.87 -0.64 5.78
CA SER A 86 14.12 -1.31 5.47
C SER A 86 14.00 -2.80 5.80
N VAL A 87 14.48 -3.64 4.89
CA VAL A 87 14.64 -5.09 5.10
C VAL A 87 15.26 -5.43 6.46
N PRO A 88 16.34 -4.78 6.93
CA PRO A 88 16.91 -5.09 8.24
C PRO A 88 15.99 -4.73 9.41
N VAL A 89 15.21 -3.64 9.33
CA VAL A 89 14.26 -3.27 10.40
C VAL A 89 13.13 -4.28 10.47
N LEU A 90 12.55 -4.65 9.33
CA LEU A 90 11.48 -5.64 9.25
C LEU A 90 11.93 -7.03 9.71
N SER A 91 13.13 -7.45 9.31
CA SER A 91 13.71 -8.72 9.77
C SER A 91 13.97 -8.72 11.27
N ALA A 92 14.46 -7.62 11.84
CA ALA A 92 14.62 -7.48 13.28
C ALA A 92 13.27 -7.52 14.00
N GLU A 93 12.24 -6.88 13.46
CA GLU A 93 10.90 -6.85 14.04
C GLU A 93 10.27 -8.26 14.05
N ILE A 94 10.34 -9.00 12.94
CA ILE A 94 9.88 -10.40 12.86
C ILE A 94 10.60 -11.28 13.88
N ASN A 95 11.93 -11.19 13.96
CA ASN A 95 12.73 -12.00 14.88
C ASN A 95 12.48 -11.65 16.36
N SER A 96 12.08 -10.39 16.64
CA SER A 96 11.75 -9.93 17.98
C SER A 96 10.29 -10.16 18.38
N ALA A 97 9.41 -10.47 17.41
CA ALA A 97 7.99 -10.64 17.63
C ALA A 97 7.71 -11.86 18.52
N LYS A 98 7.01 -11.64 19.63
CA LYS A 98 6.59 -12.69 20.56
C LYS A 98 5.07 -12.71 20.67
N GLN A 99 4.49 -13.91 20.79
CA GLN A 99 3.05 -14.09 20.96
C GLN A 99 2.51 -13.36 22.21
N ALA A 100 3.26 -13.39 23.31
CA ALA A 100 2.90 -12.76 24.59
C ALA A 100 1.43 -13.05 24.98
N ASN A 101 0.67 -12.04 25.39
CA ASN A 101 -0.73 -12.17 25.82
C ASN A 101 -1.74 -12.11 24.65
N ARG A 102 -1.32 -12.36 23.39
CA ARG A 102 -2.19 -12.34 22.21
C ARG A 102 -2.66 -13.75 21.86
N SER A 103 -3.86 -13.87 21.27
CA SER A 103 -4.29 -15.16 20.72
C SER A 103 -3.40 -15.56 19.55
N ILE A 104 -3.28 -16.88 19.31
CA ILE A 104 -2.51 -17.44 18.19
C ILE A 104 -2.97 -16.81 16.87
N GLU A 105 -4.28 -16.60 16.70
CA GLU A 105 -4.83 -15.98 15.50
C GLU A 105 -4.38 -14.52 15.32
N LYS A 106 -4.44 -13.70 16.37
CA LYS A 106 -3.99 -12.29 16.30
C LYS A 106 -2.48 -12.19 16.09
N PHE A 107 -1.72 -13.10 16.70
CA PHE A 107 -0.27 -13.16 16.51
C PHE A 107 0.09 -13.61 15.09
N GLY A 108 -0.57 -14.65 14.58
CA GLY A 108 -0.40 -15.15 13.22
C GLY A 108 -0.68 -14.07 12.17
N ARG A 109 -1.80 -13.34 12.29
CA ARG A 109 -2.12 -12.21 11.40
C ARG A 109 -1.05 -11.11 11.41
N ASN A 110 -0.52 -10.79 12.59
CA ASN A 110 0.54 -9.78 12.71
C ASN A 110 1.85 -10.25 12.05
N LEU A 111 2.23 -11.52 12.24
CA LEU A 111 3.38 -12.11 11.55
C LEU A 111 3.18 -12.15 10.03
N GLU A 112 2.00 -12.52 9.56
CA GLU A 112 1.65 -12.49 8.13
C GLU A 112 1.82 -11.09 7.54
N GLU A 113 1.36 -10.05 8.24
CA GLU A 113 1.50 -8.65 7.81
C GLU A 113 2.96 -8.21 7.74
N LEU A 114 3.77 -8.53 8.76
CA LEU A 114 5.20 -8.20 8.77
C LEU A 114 5.98 -8.94 7.67
N MET A 115 5.65 -10.21 7.41
CA MET A 115 6.28 -11.01 6.35
C MET A 115 5.90 -10.51 4.95
N ALA A 116 4.66 -10.07 4.76
CA ALA A 116 4.23 -9.41 3.52
C ALA A 116 5.02 -8.12 3.27
N LYS A 117 5.13 -7.25 4.28
CA LYS A 117 5.95 -6.02 4.22
C LYS A 117 7.42 -6.32 3.91
N LEU A 118 7.99 -7.34 4.54
CA LEU A 118 9.39 -7.76 4.30
C LEU A 118 9.58 -8.21 2.85
N THR A 119 8.64 -8.98 2.32
CA THR A 119 8.71 -9.50 0.96
C THR A 119 8.60 -8.36 -0.06
N ILE A 120 7.69 -7.41 0.15
CA ILE A 120 7.55 -6.19 -0.68
C ILE A 120 8.85 -5.38 -0.65
N ALA A 121 9.43 -5.19 0.54
CA ALA A 121 10.69 -4.46 0.73
C ALA A 121 11.87 -5.16 0.04
N GLN A 122 11.95 -6.50 0.11
CA GLN A 122 12.96 -7.31 -0.59
C GLN A 122 12.79 -7.28 -2.12
N ALA A 123 11.55 -7.18 -2.60
CA ALA A 123 11.23 -7.05 -4.02
C ALA A 123 11.44 -5.62 -4.57
N ASN A 124 12.08 -4.72 -3.81
CA ASN A 124 12.25 -3.30 -4.14
C ASN A 124 10.93 -2.56 -4.45
N GLY A 125 9.80 -3.03 -3.93
CA GLY A 125 8.48 -2.45 -4.20
C GLY A 125 7.93 -2.76 -5.59
N ASN A 126 8.36 -3.84 -6.26
CA ASN A 126 7.83 -4.23 -7.56
C ASN A 126 6.43 -4.87 -7.40
N SER A 127 5.38 -4.12 -7.76
CA SER A 127 3.95 -4.45 -7.53
C SER A 127 3.47 -5.75 -8.17
N GLY A 128 4.16 -6.27 -9.19
CA GLY A 128 3.85 -7.57 -9.81
C GLY A 128 4.11 -8.79 -8.91
N SER A 129 4.77 -8.60 -7.75
CA SER A 129 4.99 -9.66 -6.77
C SER A 129 3.75 -9.96 -5.92
N GLU A 130 2.79 -9.04 -5.77
CA GLU A 130 1.59 -9.26 -4.95
C GLU A 130 0.68 -10.37 -5.48
N GLU A 131 0.52 -10.49 -6.81
CA GLU A 131 -0.29 -11.52 -7.48
C GLU A 131 0.34 -12.92 -7.39
N VAL A 132 1.66 -13.00 -7.59
CA VAL A 132 2.42 -14.26 -7.48
C VAL A 132 2.42 -14.77 -6.03
N LEU A 133 2.47 -13.85 -5.07
CA LEU A 133 2.49 -14.16 -3.65
C LEU A 133 1.11 -14.59 -3.14
N ALA A 134 0.01 -13.96 -3.57
CA ALA A 134 -1.34 -14.42 -3.24
C ALA A 134 -1.58 -15.89 -3.65
N GLY A 135 -1.03 -16.31 -4.80
CA GLY A 135 -1.08 -17.70 -5.27
C GLY A 135 -0.25 -18.69 -4.44
N LEU A 136 0.96 -18.29 -4.02
CA LEU A 136 1.84 -19.09 -3.15
C LEU A 136 1.24 -19.29 -1.74
N TRP A 137 0.63 -18.24 -1.18
CA TRP A 137 0.01 -18.29 0.14
C TRP A 137 -1.30 -19.09 0.15
N LEU A 138 -2.09 -19.05 -0.94
CA LEU A 138 -3.27 -19.91 -1.09
C LEU A 138 -2.87 -21.40 -1.12
N SER A 139 -1.75 -21.71 -1.75
CA SER A 139 -1.18 -23.06 -1.81
C SER A 139 -0.67 -23.55 -0.44
N LEU A 140 -0.07 -22.66 0.37
CA LEU A 140 0.33 -23.00 1.74
C LEU A 140 -0.87 -23.22 2.68
N ARG A 141 -1.94 -22.43 2.52
CA ARG A 141 -3.16 -22.54 3.34
C ARG A 141 -3.97 -23.81 3.04
N LEU A 142 -3.82 -24.38 1.83
CA LEU A 142 -4.44 -25.66 1.44
C LEU A 142 -3.70 -26.89 1.98
N HIS A 143 -2.47 -26.75 2.49
CA HIS A 143 -1.77 -27.80 3.22
C HIS A 143 -2.22 -27.82 4.70
N LYS A 144 -3.44 -28.31 4.95
CA LYS A 144 -3.86 -28.70 6.31
C LYS A 144 -2.94 -29.82 6.83
N PRO A 145 -2.57 -29.83 8.12
CA PRO A 145 -1.86 -30.96 8.69
C PRO A 145 -2.81 -32.17 8.72
N MET A 146 -2.43 -33.27 8.06
CA MET A 146 -3.01 -34.59 8.33
C MET A 146 -2.63 -35.01 9.76
N ALA A 147 -3.42 -34.59 10.74
CA ALA A 147 -3.47 -35.26 12.01
C ALA A 147 -4.32 -36.53 11.84
N THR A 148 -3.69 -37.70 11.84
CA THR A 148 -4.27 -38.87 12.53
C THR A 148 -3.16 -39.79 13.02
N MET A 149 -3.09 -39.87 14.34
CA MET A 149 -2.38 -40.88 15.12
C MET A 149 -2.65 -42.30 14.60
N LYS A 150 -1.61 -43.12 14.47
CA LYS A 150 -1.72 -44.56 14.72
C LYS A 150 -0.83 -44.95 15.90
N LYS A 151 -1.49 -44.88 17.06
CA LYS A 151 -1.31 -45.59 18.34
C LYS A 151 -0.02 -46.42 18.50
N LEU A 152 0.79 -45.99 19.47
CA LEU A 152 1.50 -46.85 20.42
C LEU A 152 0.50 -47.77 21.16
N LYS A 153 0.75 -49.07 21.08
CA LYS A 153 0.45 -50.13 22.07
C LYS A 153 1.62 -51.11 21.91
N GLN A 154 2.61 -51.23 22.80
CA GLN A 154 2.56 -51.93 24.10
C GLN A 154 1.61 -53.13 24.07
N TYR A 155 2.08 -54.28 23.60
CA TYR A 155 2.60 -55.41 24.38
C TYR A 155 3.33 -56.38 23.45
#